data_AF-A0A6P8J3D7-F1
#
_entry.id   AF-A0A6P8J3D7-F1
#
_cell.length_a   1.000
_cell.length_b   1.000
_cell.length_c   1.000
_cell.angle_alpha   90.00
_cell.angle_beta   90.00
_cell.angle_gamma   90.00
#
_symmetry.space_group_name_H-M   'P 1'
#
loop_
_entity.id
_entity.type
_entity.pdbx_description
1 polymer ?
#
loop_
_entity_poly.entity_id
_entity_poly.type
_entity_poly.pdbx_seq_one_letter_code
_entity_poly.pdbx_strand_id
1 'polypeptide(L)'
;MLLELYLSSNLMIPDELHDISRLPELTFGDVEEYARKESGCSSTTKAYKFCAEPGYLHNIKVRYSQEKDKLNSRCYRSMKKSEPPHTLEADIDLASKSIKGRCSCVAGAGGFCHHVVGLIVGTRLRHA
;
A
#
# COMPACT_ATOMS: atom_id res chain seq x y z
N MET A 1 -22.34 -30.79 -3.34
CA MET A 1 -22.02 -29.95 -2.15
C MET A 1 -20.54 -29.93 -1.77
N LEU A 2 -19.77 -31.02 -1.92
CA LEU A 2 -18.32 -31.00 -1.61
C LEU A 2 -17.42 -30.40 -2.73
N LEU A 3 -17.88 -30.38 -3.99
CA LEU A 3 -17.12 -29.74 -5.10
C LEU A 3 -17.18 -28.19 -5.09
N GLU A 4 -18.31 -27.61 -4.66
CA GLU A 4 -18.52 -26.15 -4.60
C GLU A 4 -17.57 -25.47 -3.59
N LEU A 5 -17.18 -26.19 -2.53
CA LEU A 5 -16.21 -25.72 -1.52
C LEU A 5 -14.74 -25.90 -1.94
N TYR A 6 -14.47 -26.76 -2.92
CA TYR A 6 -13.10 -27.02 -3.41
C TYR A 6 -12.73 -26.10 -4.60
N LEU A 7 -13.72 -25.65 -5.39
CA LEU A 7 -13.49 -24.62 -6.41
C LEU A 7 -13.26 -23.22 -5.81
N SER A 8 -13.78 -22.95 -4.61
CA SER A 8 -13.61 -21.66 -3.92
C SER A 8 -12.23 -21.47 -3.27
N SER A 9 -11.45 -22.56 -3.12
CA SER A 9 -10.11 -22.55 -2.51
C SER A 9 -8.96 -22.54 -3.54
N ASN A 10 -9.27 -22.65 -4.85
CA ASN A 10 -8.28 -22.72 -5.93
C ASN A 10 -8.53 -21.72 -7.06
N LEU A 11 -9.13 -20.55 -6.78
CA LEU A 11 -9.01 -19.45 -7.74
C LEU A 11 -7.54 -19.02 -7.78
N MET A 12 -6.81 -19.56 -8.75
CA MET A 12 -5.56 -19.00 -9.24
C MET A 12 -5.86 -17.54 -9.62
N ILE A 13 -5.59 -16.60 -8.71
CA ILE A 13 -5.68 -15.18 -9.00
C ILE A 13 -4.55 -14.89 -9.99
N PRO A 14 -4.85 -14.51 -11.24
CA PRO A 14 -3.83 -14.23 -12.23
C PRO A 14 -2.86 -13.19 -11.68
N ASP A 15 -1.59 -13.49 -11.88
CA ASP A 15 -0.43 -12.77 -11.41
C ASP A 15 -0.53 -11.27 -11.76
N GLU A 16 -0.24 -10.42 -10.77
CA GLU A 16 0.04 -8.97 -10.93
C GLU A 16 -1.01 -8.14 -11.69
N LEU A 17 -2.15 -7.90 -11.04
CA LEU A 17 -3.06 -6.83 -11.46
C LEU A 17 -2.48 -5.48 -11.07
N HIS A 18 -2.20 -4.64 -12.07
CA HIS A 18 -2.01 -3.19 -11.92
C HIS A 18 -3.35 -2.46 -11.70
N ASP A 19 -4.45 -3.19 -11.80
CA ASP A 19 -5.78 -2.70 -11.51
C ASP A 19 -5.93 -2.47 -10.01
N ILE A 20 -5.99 -1.20 -9.63
CA ILE A 20 -6.18 -0.70 -8.27
C ILE A 20 -7.66 -0.38 -7.96
N SER A 21 -8.57 -0.51 -8.95
CA SER A 21 -9.98 -0.09 -8.86
C SER A 21 -10.82 -0.82 -7.83
N ARG A 22 -10.34 -1.96 -7.34
CA ARG A 22 -11.04 -2.78 -6.36
C ARG A 22 -10.53 -2.56 -4.94
N LEU A 23 -9.53 -1.71 -4.74
CA LEU A 23 -9.04 -1.39 -3.41
C LEU A 23 -10.15 -0.76 -2.56
N PRO A 24 -10.20 -1.02 -1.25
CA PRO A 24 -11.13 -0.36 -0.36
C PRO A 24 -10.88 1.15 -0.37
N GLU A 25 -11.96 1.91 -0.35
CA GLU A 25 -11.87 3.37 -0.20
C GLU A 25 -11.42 3.71 1.22
N LEU A 26 -10.16 4.14 1.33
CA LEU A 26 -9.56 4.68 2.55
C LEU A 26 -9.73 6.21 2.57
N THR A 27 -10.20 6.73 3.70
CA THR A 27 -10.34 8.16 3.94
C THR A 27 -9.01 8.77 4.39
N PHE A 28 -8.91 10.10 4.41
CA PHE A 28 -7.76 10.76 5.04
C PHE A 28 -7.66 10.44 6.55
N GLY A 29 -8.79 10.26 7.23
CA GLY A 29 -8.83 9.87 8.64
C GLY A 29 -8.23 8.48 8.88
N ASP A 30 -8.50 7.51 8.01
CA ASP A 30 -7.91 6.16 8.11
C ASP A 30 -6.37 6.22 8.00
N VAL A 31 -5.84 7.08 7.12
CA VAL A 31 -4.39 7.29 6.94
C VAL A 31 -3.78 7.98 8.16
N GLU A 32 -4.44 9.00 8.70
CA GLU A 32 -4.00 9.70 9.92
C GLU A 32 -4.03 8.81 11.15
N GLU A 33 -5.06 7.95 11.28
CA GLU A 33 -5.15 6.96 12.34
C GLU A 33 -4.02 5.95 12.25
N TYR A 34 -3.75 5.41 11.06
CA TYR A 34 -2.61 4.54 10.82
C TYR A 34 -1.28 5.23 11.20
N ALA A 35 -1.06 6.47 10.76
CA ALA A 35 0.16 7.23 11.09
C ALA A 35 0.33 7.39 12.60
N ARG A 36 -0.74 7.78 13.30
CA ARG A 36 -0.77 7.93 14.76
C ARG A 36 -0.47 6.62 15.46
N LYS A 37 -1.04 5.50 15.00
CA LYS A 37 -0.85 4.18 15.61
C LYS A 37 0.59 3.69 15.48
N GLU A 38 1.18 3.82 14.29
CA GLU A 38 2.51 3.25 14.01
C GLU A 38 3.67 4.15 14.45
N SER A 39 3.46 5.47 14.54
CA SER A 39 4.55 6.43 14.85
C SER A 39 4.31 7.32 16.06
N GLY A 40 3.10 7.32 16.62
CA GLY A 40 2.67 8.32 17.62
C GLY A 40 2.45 9.72 17.03
N CYS A 41 2.62 9.91 15.72
CA CYS A 41 2.51 11.19 15.03
C CYS A 41 1.48 11.13 13.88
N SER A 42 0.73 12.21 13.65
CA SER A 42 -0.21 12.33 12.54
C SER A 42 0.37 13.06 11.31
N SER A 43 1.65 13.46 11.34
CA SER A 43 2.26 14.24 10.26
C SER A 43 2.42 13.42 8.99
N THR A 44 1.51 13.61 8.04
CA THR A 44 1.48 12.94 6.74
C THR A 44 1.71 13.91 5.56
N THR A 45 1.83 15.22 5.82
CA THR A 45 2.00 16.29 4.83
C THR A 45 3.10 16.02 3.80
N LYS A 46 4.25 15.51 4.24
CA LYS A 46 5.36 15.20 3.33
C LYS A 46 5.04 14.05 2.38
N ALA A 47 4.25 13.08 2.82
CA ALA A 47 3.82 11.96 1.98
C ALA A 47 2.85 12.41 0.88
N TYR A 48 1.93 13.33 1.16
CA TYR A 48 1.05 13.92 0.14
C TYR A 48 1.85 14.65 -0.95
N LYS A 49 2.89 15.40 -0.56
CA LYS A 49 3.79 16.05 -1.53
C LYS A 49 4.48 15.05 -2.44
N PHE A 50 4.98 13.94 -1.90
CA PHE A 50 5.58 12.86 -2.71
C PHE A 50 4.57 12.24 -3.67
N CYS A 51 3.34 11.99 -3.23
CA CYS A 51 2.29 11.42 -4.10
C CYS A 51 1.96 12.30 -5.30
N ALA A 52 2.05 13.62 -5.15
CA ALA A 52 1.81 14.56 -6.24
C ALA A 52 2.96 14.60 -7.27
N GLU A 53 4.14 14.05 -6.96
CA GLU A 53 5.26 14.01 -7.90
C GLU A 53 5.00 12.95 -8.99
N PRO A 54 5.01 13.34 -10.28
CA PRO A 54 4.83 12.39 -11.38
C PRO A 54 5.86 11.27 -11.33
N GLY A 55 5.38 10.03 -11.43
CA GLY A 55 6.23 8.86 -11.38
C GLY A 55 6.78 8.52 -9.99
N TYR A 56 6.30 9.13 -8.89
CA TYR A 56 6.79 8.78 -7.55
C TYR A 56 6.68 7.27 -7.22
N LEU A 57 5.51 6.67 -7.47
CA LEU A 57 5.28 5.23 -7.33
C LEU A 57 5.45 4.53 -8.67
N HIS A 58 6.28 3.50 -8.68
CA HIS A 58 6.56 2.63 -9.81
C HIS A 58 6.13 1.19 -9.53
N ASN A 59 5.84 0.44 -10.60
CA ASN A 59 5.55 -1.00 -10.55
C ASN A 59 4.52 -1.36 -9.45
N ILE A 60 3.43 -0.60 -9.41
CA ILE A 60 2.34 -0.84 -8.46
C ILE A 60 1.69 -2.17 -8.81
N LYS A 61 1.61 -3.06 -7.82
CA LYS A 61 1.03 -4.39 -7.94
C LYS A 61 0.06 -4.60 -6.80
N VAL A 62 -1.12 -5.12 -7.13
CA VAL A 62 -2.14 -5.49 -6.14
C VAL A 62 -2.39 -6.98 -6.19
N ARG A 63 -2.44 -7.61 -5.02
CA ARG A 63 -2.95 -8.96 -4.83
C ARG A 63 -4.19 -8.88 -3.95
N TYR A 64 -5.34 -9.12 -4.56
CA TYR A 64 -6.62 -9.19 -3.87
C TYR A 64 -6.75 -10.52 -3.14
N SER A 65 -7.40 -10.52 -1.98
CA SER A 65 -7.85 -11.75 -1.32
C SER A 65 -9.20 -11.51 -0.64
N GLN A 66 -9.77 -12.54 0.00
CA GLN A 66 -11.05 -12.39 0.68
C GLN A 66 -10.94 -11.59 1.99
N GLU A 67 -9.75 -11.55 2.60
CA GLU A 67 -9.54 -10.95 3.93
C GLU A 67 -8.78 -9.61 3.83
N LYS A 68 -7.79 -9.55 2.94
CA LYS A 68 -6.90 -8.41 2.81
C LYS A 68 -6.41 -8.16 1.39
N ASP A 69 -6.19 -6.91 1.07
CA ASP A 69 -5.54 -6.50 -0.17
C ASP A 69 -4.07 -6.19 0.10
N LYS A 70 -3.19 -6.80 -0.69
CA LYS A 70 -1.75 -6.58 -0.59
C LYS A 70 -1.27 -5.70 -1.75
N LEU A 71 -0.70 -4.56 -1.38
CA LEU A 71 -0.06 -3.60 -2.24
C LEU A 71 1.45 -3.82 -2.24
N ASN A 72 2.06 -3.66 -3.41
CA ASN A 72 3.50 -3.59 -3.58
C ASN A 72 3.84 -2.48 -4.59
N SER A 73 4.92 -1.75 -4.36
CA SER A 73 5.41 -0.75 -5.31
C SER A 73 6.89 -0.44 -5.07
N ARG A 74 7.46 0.43 -5.91
CA ARG A 74 8.83 0.94 -5.80
C ARG A 74 8.86 2.47 -5.82
N CYS A 75 9.81 3.09 -5.13
CA CYS A 75 10.08 4.52 -5.23
C CYS A 75 11.59 4.83 -5.19
N TYR A 76 12.04 5.83 -5.97
CA TYR A 76 13.45 6.27 -5.98
C TYR A 76 13.72 7.45 -5.03
N ARG A 77 12.71 7.91 -4.30
CA ARG A 77 12.87 9.06 -3.40
C ARG A 77 13.75 8.70 -2.21
N SER A 78 14.54 9.69 -1.78
CA SER A 78 15.49 9.56 -0.66
C SER A 78 16.65 8.59 -0.92
N MET A 79 16.89 8.20 -2.18
CA MET A 79 17.99 7.31 -2.59
C MET A 79 19.06 8.04 -3.39
N LYS A 80 20.29 7.54 -3.34
CA LYS A 80 21.34 7.93 -4.30
C LYS A 80 21.05 7.33 -5.66
N LYS A 81 21.54 7.96 -6.74
CA LYS A 81 21.34 7.47 -8.13
C LYS A 81 21.81 6.03 -8.37
N SER A 82 22.80 5.57 -7.60
CA SER A 82 23.37 4.23 -7.71
C SER A 82 22.62 3.17 -6.88
N GLU A 83 21.73 3.58 -5.98
CA GLU A 83 21.04 2.66 -5.08
C GLU A 83 19.74 2.16 -5.72
N PRO A 84 19.35 0.91 -5.45
CA PRO A 84 18.07 0.38 -5.94
C PRO A 84 16.91 1.17 -5.32
N PRO A 85 15.75 1.27 -6.00
CA PRO A 85 14.58 1.92 -5.42
C PRO A 85 14.13 1.21 -4.15
N HIS A 86 13.52 1.96 -3.23
CA HIS A 86 12.86 1.36 -2.09
C HIS A 86 11.73 0.44 -2.54
N THR A 87 11.58 -0.69 -1.85
CA THR A 87 10.41 -1.57 -1.98
C THR A 87 9.42 -1.18 -0.91
N LEU A 88 8.17 -0.93 -1.30
CA LEU A 88 7.09 -0.53 -0.42
C LEU A 88 6.00 -1.60 -0.45
N GLU A 89 5.45 -1.92 0.72
CA GLU A 89 4.34 -2.85 0.86
C GLU A 89 3.27 -2.26 1.78
N ALA A 90 2.02 -2.56 1.50
CA ALA A 90 0.93 -2.34 2.44
C ALA A 90 -0.09 -3.48 2.36
N ASP A 91 -0.53 -3.98 3.50
CA ASP A 91 -1.67 -4.89 3.63
C ASP A 91 -2.85 -4.07 4.18
N ILE A 92 -4.00 -4.12 3.51
CA ILE A 92 -5.24 -3.46 3.94
C ILE A 92 -6.27 -4.53 4.24
N ASP A 93 -6.72 -4.62 5.48
CA ASP A 93 -7.78 -5.52 5.88
C ASP A 93 -9.14 -5.01 5.41
N LEU A 94 -9.93 -5.85 4.75
CA LEU A 94 -11.18 -5.43 4.11
C LEU A 94 -12.33 -5.19 5.10
N ALA A 95 -12.32 -5.88 6.24
CA ALA A 95 -13.38 -5.78 7.25
C ALA A 95 -13.14 -4.61 8.22
N SER A 96 -11.90 -4.45 8.68
CA SER A 96 -11.52 -3.47 9.69
C SER A 96 -10.92 -2.19 9.12
N LYS A 97 -10.58 -2.18 7.82
CA LYS A 97 -9.73 -1.16 7.18
C LYS A 97 -8.38 -0.97 7.86
N SER A 98 -7.94 -1.92 8.69
CA SER A 98 -6.65 -1.81 9.36
C SER A 98 -5.51 -1.93 8.34
N ILE A 99 -4.51 -1.08 8.50
CA ILE A 99 -3.40 -0.96 7.56
C ILE A 99 -2.12 -1.44 8.24
N LYS A 100 -1.36 -2.29 7.55
CA LYS A 100 0.03 -2.61 7.91
C LYS A 100 0.92 -2.23 6.76
N GLY A 101 1.96 -1.45 7.03
CA GLY A 101 2.85 -0.96 5.99
C GLY A 101 4.30 -1.35 6.25
N ARG A 102 5.10 -1.44 5.19
CA ARG A 102 6.55 -1.62 5.27
C ARG A 102 7.23 -0.91 4.12
N CYS A 103 8.44 -0.42 4.38
CA CYS A 103 9.32 0.09 3.33
C CYS A 103 10.76 -0.34 3.63
N SER A 104 11.54 -0.61 2.59
CA SER A 104 12.95 -1.00 2.74
C SER A 104 13.87 0.14 3.21
N CYS A 105 13.36 1.37 3.38
CA CYS A 105 14.11 2.43 4.01
C CYS A 105 14.28 2.19 5.52
N VAL A 106 15.30 2.80 6.14
CA VAL A 106 15.63 2.62 7.56
C VAL A 106 14.42 2.82 8.48
N ALA A 107 13.63 3.88 8.28
CA ALA A 107 12.44 4.15 9.09
C ALA A 107 11.27 3.17 8.82
N GLY A 108 11.18 2.64 7.60
CA GLY A 108 10.03 1.89 7.11
C GLY A 108 9.95 0.45 7.62
N ALA A 109 11.02 -0.06 8.22
CA ALA A 109 11.03 -1.38 8.85
C ALA A 109 10.10 -1.44 10.06
N GLY A 110 9.95 -0.32 10.79
CA GLY A 110 9.11 -0.22 11.98
C GLY A 110 7.62 0.00 11.70
N GLY A 111 7.19 -0.16 10.45
CA GLY A 111 5.77 0.00 10.10
C GLY A 111 5.40 1.37 9.57
N PHE A 112 6.22 2.41 9.76
CA PHE A 112 5.90 3.78 9.35
C PHE A 112 7.07 4.53 8.71
N CYS A 113 6.80 5.15 7.56
CA CYS A 113 7.58 6.27 7.03
C CYS A 113 6.75 7.04 6.00
N HIS A 114 7.23 8.21 5.58
CA HIS A 114 6.55 8.98 4.53
C HIS A 114 6.43 8.22 3.19
N HIS A 115 7.29 7.23 2.93
CA HIS A 115 7.16 6.40 1.74
C HIS A 115 5.94 5.50 1.83
N VAL A 116 5.74 4.83 2.97
CA VAL A 116 4.59 3.93 3.21
C VAL A 116 3.28 4.70 3.18
N VAL A 117 3.22 5.86 3.87
CA VAL A 117 2.05 6.75 3.79
C VAL A 117 1.81 7.17 2.34
N GLY A 118 2.88 7.45 1.58
CA GLY A 118 2.79 7.78 0.18
C GLY A 118 2.28 6.64 -0.71
N LEU A 119 2.55 5.38 -0.37
CA LEU A 119 1.94 4.24 -1.05
C LEU A 119 0.42 4.23 -0.84
N ILE A 120 -0.01 4.31 0.42
CA ILE A 120 -1.43 4.22 0.82
C ILE A 120 -2.25 5.34 0.18
N VAL A 121 -1.75 6.58 0.26
CA VAL A 121 -2.41 7.75 -0.32
C VAL A 121 -2.32 7.73 -1.85
N GLY A 122 -1.17 7.34 -2.40
CA GLY A 122 -0.92 7.37 -3.84
C GLY A 122 -1.80 6.37 -4.61
N THR A 123 -2.18 5.24 -4.00
CA THR A 123 -3.13 4.30 -4.61
C THR A 123 -4.58 4.79 -4.51
N ARG A 124 -4.92 5.66 -3.56
CA ARG A 124 -6.24 6.33 -3.49
C ARG A 124 -6.42 7.38 -4.59
N LEU A 125 -5.41 8.24 -4.80
CA LEU A 125 -5.52 9.40 -5.71
C LEU A 125 -5.57 9.04 -7.19
N ARG A 126 -5.32 7.79 -7.57
CA ARG A 126 -5.43 7.34 -8.96
C ARG A 126 -6.85 6.92 -9.38
N HIS A 127 -7.81 7.01 -8.45
CA HIS A 127 -9.24 6.79 -8.71
C HIS A 127 -10.05 8.10 -8.78
N ALA A 128 -9.42 9.26 -8.56
CA ALA A 128 -10.05 10.57 -8.59
C ALA A 128 -9.88 11.27 -9.93
#